data_AF-A0A3G4W518-F1
#
_entry.id   AF-A0A3G4W518-F1
#
_cell.length_a   1.000
_cell.length_b   1.000
_cell.length_c   1.000
_cell.angle_alpha   90.00
_cell.angle_beta   90.00
_cell.angle_gamma   90.00
#
_symmetry.space_group_name_H-M   'P 1'
#
loop_
_entity.id
_entity.type
_entity.pdbx_description
1 polymer ?
#
loop_
_entity_poly.entity_id
_entity_poly.type
_entity_poly.pdbx_seq_one_letter_code
_entity_poly.pdbx_strand_id
1 'polypeptide(L)'
;MISWGQIFYGAALSAAFALVLLALPRGRRPVVLAVGALAAAAGPIAWNAILRAAHGDQFFTDAPVAVFPVSWQDTGSGVFALAVTALALGLGPLAAEPARRTSVYALLAGAAALLVDVYLY
;
A
#
# COMPACT_ATOMS: atom_id res chain seq x y z
N MET A 1 8.59 -17.85 -4.20
CA MET A 1 8.73 -16.38 -4.37
C MET A 1 7.99 -15.88 -5.60
N ILE A 2 7.29 -14.75 -5.48
CA ILE A 2 6.63 -14.11 -6.62
C ILE A 2 7.62 -13.44 -7.59
N SER A 3 7.25 -13.39 -8.86
CA SER A 3 8.08 -12.80 -9.92
C SER A 3 8.07 -11.26 -9.86
N TRP A 4 9.05 -10.61 -10.51
CA TRP A 4 9.07 -9.14 -10.61
C TRP A 4 7.84 -8.61 -11.38
N GLY A 5 7.38 -9.35 -12.39
CA GLY A 5 6.16 -8.99 -13.13
C GLY A 5 4.93 -8.97 -12.22
N GLN A 6 4.79 -9.97 -11.36
CA GLN A 6 3.69 -10.05 -10.40
C GLN A 6 3.76 -8.92 -9.35
N ILE A 7 4.96 -8.60 -8.86
CA ILE A 7 5.18 -7.46 -7.95
C ILE A 7 4.73 -6.13 -8.61
N PHE A 8 5.17 -5.87 -9.84
CA PHE A 8 4.79 -4.62 -10.52
C PHE A 8 3.31 -4.58 -10.88
N TYR A 9 2.70 -5.72 -11.20
CA TYR A 9 1.26 -5.82 -11.43
C TYR A 9 0.48 -5.48 -10.14
N GLY A 10 0.82 -6.11 -9.02
CA GLY A 10 0.22 -5.81 -7.72
C GLY A 10 0.41 -4.37 -7.27
N ALA A 11 1.60 -3.81 -7.50
CA ALA A 11 1.89 -2.41 -7.21
C ALA A 11 1.04 -1.45 -8.07
N ALA A 12 0.86 -1.75 -9.36
CA ALA A 12 0.01 -0.95 -10.24
C ALA A 12 -1.47 -1.00 -9.80
N LEU A 13 -1.98 -2.17 -9.42
CA LEU A 13 -3.31 -2.32 -8.86
C LEU A 13 -3.46 -1.57 -7.53
N SER A 14 -2.43 -1.62 -6.67
CA SER A 14 -2.37 -0.88 -5.40
C SER A 14 -2.47 0.62 -5.62
N ALA A 15 -1.72 1.17 -6.59
CA ALA A 15 -1.84 2.58 -6.97
C ALA A 15 -3.23 2.92 -7.50
N ALA A 16 -3.79 2.09 -8.39
CA ALA A 16 -5.10 2.32 -8.98
C ALA A 16 -6.21 2.31 -7.91
N PHE A 17 -6.20 1.33 -7.02
CA PHE A 17 -7.20 1.23 -5.96
C PHE A 17 -7.00 2.32 -4.90
N ALA A 18 -5.76 2.67 -4.57
CA ALA A 18 -5.48 3.81 -3.71
C ALA A 18 -6.02 5.12 -4.31
N LEU A 19 -5.86 5.38 -5.61
CA LEU A 19 -6.47 6.56 -6.25
C LEU A 19 -7.97 6.65 -6.00
N VAL A 20 -8.69 5.53 -6.12
CA VAL A 20 -10.13 5.46 -5.85
C VAL A 20 -10.42 5.81 -4.39
N LEU A 21 -9.73 5.19 -3.44
CA LEU A 21 -9.97 5.42 -2.01
C LEU A 21 -9.59 6.84 -1.57
N LEU A 22 -8.43 7.33 -2.00
CA LEU A 22 -7.92 8.67 -1.66
C LEU A 22 -8.74 9.78 -2.31
N ALA A 23 -9.54 9.47 -3.34
CA ALA A 23 -10.48 10.41 -3.94
C ALA A 23 -11.78 10.57 -3.13
N LEU A 24 -12.10 9.67 -2.19
CA LEU A 24 -13.34 9.74 -1.39
C LEU A 24 -13.40 10.94 -0.44
N PRO A 25 -12.32 11.34 0.27
CA PRO A 25 -12.32 12.55 1.08
C PRO A 25 -12.56 13.83 0.24
N ARG A 26 -13.39 14.74 0.76
CA ARG A 26 -13.68 16.04 0.11
C ARG A 26 -12.46 16.98 0.15
N GLY A 27 -12.36 17.90 -0.81
CA GLY A 27 -11.30 18.93 -0.85
C GLY A 27 -9.92 18.41 -1.34
N ARG A 28 -9.94 17.44 -2.25
CA ARG A 28 -8.76 16.74 -2.78
C ARG A 28 -7.91 17.63 -3.70
N ARG A 29 -6.61 17.72 -3.41
CA ARG A 29 -5.60 18.32 -4.31
C ARG A 29 -5.02 17.22 -5.21
N PRO A 30 -4.93 17.39 -6.54
CA PRO A 30 -4.42 16.36 -7.44
C PRO A 30 -3.05 15.80 -7.04
N VAL A 31 -2.16 16.66 -6.51
CA VAL A 31 -0.84 16.26 -6.02
C VAL A 31 -0.91 15.25 -4.86
N VAL A 32 -1.90 15.36 -3.96
CA VAL A 32 -2.08 14.42 -2.84
C VAL A 32 -2.48 13.05 -3.36
N LEU A 33 -3.35 13.01 -4.37
CA LEU A 33 -3.78 11.77 -5.02
C LEU A 33 -2.60 11.10 -5.73
N ALA A 34 -1.83 11.87 -6.51
CA ALA A 34 -0.68 11.36 -7.23
C ALA A 34 0.40 10.82 -6.28
N VAL A 35 0.79 11.59 -5.26
CA VAL A 35 1.80 11.17 -4.28
C VAL A 35 1.32 9.96 -3.48
N GLY A 36 0.06 9.95 -3.03
CA GLY A 36 -0.50 8.82 -2.29
C GLY A 36 -0.58 7.54 -3.12
N ALA A 37 -0.94 7.63 -4.40
CA ALA A 37 -0.97 6.47 -5.31
C ALA A 37 0.42 5.90 -5.57
N LEU A 38 1.40 6.78 -5.84
CA LEU A 38 2.79 6.36 -6.02
C LEU A 38 3.36 5.72 -4.74
N ALA A 39 3.04 6.27 -3.57
CA ALA A 39 3.44 5.71 -2.29
C ALA A 39 2.78 4.34 -2.02
N ALA A 40 1.50 4.18 -2.38
CA ALA A 40 0.78 2.90 -2.29
C ALA A 40 1.37 1.81 -3.19
N ALA A 41 1.95 2.16 -4.35
CA ALA A 41 2.71 1.23 -5.18
C ALA A 41 4.13 0.95 -4.64
N ALA A 42 4.81 1.99 -4.13
CA ALA A 42 6.18 1.85 -3.63
C ALA A 42 6.26 0.91 -2.42
N GLY A 43 5.22 0.86 -1.59
CA GLY A 43 5.16 -0.03 -0.43
C GLY A 43 5.32 -1.53 -0.78
N PRO A 44 4.39 -2.12 -1.56
CA PRO A 44 4.48 -3.50 -2.02
C PRO A 44 5.78 -3.81 -2.78
N ILE A 45 6.29 -2.87 -3.60
CA ILE A 45 7.56 -3.03 -4.30
C ILE A 45 8.72 -3.20 -3.30
N ALA A 46 8.82 -2.28 -2.34
CA ALA A 46 9.88 -2.32 -1.34
C ALA A 46 9.80 -3.59 -0.49
N TRP A 47 8.60 -3.93 -0.02
CA TRP A 47 8.39 -5.11 0.82
C TRP A 47 8.72 -6.41 0.08
N ASN A 48 8.21 -6.58 -1.14
CA ASN A 48 8.49 -7.79 -1.91
C ASN A 48 9.95 -7.87 -2.37
N ALA A 49 10.63 -6.74 -2.61
CA ALA A 49 12.07 -6.74 -2.85
C ALA A 49 12.86 -7.26 -1.64
N ILE A 50 12.48 -6.84 -0.42
CA ILE A 50 13.09 -7.32 0.83
C ILE A 50 12.83 -8.82 1.01
N LEU A 51 11.58 -9.26 0.86
CA LEU A 51 11.24 -10.69 0.97
C LEU A 51 12.04 -11.53 -0.01
N ARG A 52 12.20 -11.05 -1.26
CA ARG A 52 13.01 -11.70 -2.29
C ARG A 52 14.48 -11.82 -1.92
N ALA A 53 15.08 -10.76 -1.39
CA ALA A 53 16.46 -10.80 -0.92
C ALA A 53 16.63 -11.72 0.31
N ALA A 54 15.61 -11.80 1.15
CA ALA A 54 15.62 -12.56 2.41
C ALA A 54 15.18 -14.04 2.27
N HIS A 55 14.84 -14.52 1.07
CA HIS A 55 14.30 -15.87 0.87
C HIS A 55 13.04 -16.15 1.71
N GLY A 56 12.19 -15.12 1.87
CA GLY A 56 11.02 -15.12 2.76
C GLY A 56 9.81 -15.92 2.28
N ASP A 57 9.99 -17.11 1.71
CA ASP A 57 8.89 -17.92 1.15
C ASP A 57 7.81 -18.29 2.19
N GLN A 58 8.18 -18.39 3.46
CA GLN A 58 7.22 -18.70 4.54
C GLN A 58 6.25 -17.55 4.86
N PHE A 59 6.51 -16.33 4.37
CA PHE A 59 5.62 -15.19 4.58
C PHE A 59 4.33 -15.28 3.75
N PHE A 60 4.31 -16.11 2.70
CA PHE A 60 3.14 -16.40 1.86
C PHE A 60 2.23 -17.46 2.49
N THR A 61 2.09 -17.43 3.82
CA THR A 61 1.23 -18.34 4.56
C THR A 61 -0.03 -17.61 4.97
N ASP A 62 -1.15 -17.99 4.37
CA ASP A 62 -2.44 -17.36 4.59
C ASP A 62 -3.02 -17.74 5.96
N ALA A 63 -3.73 -16.78 6.56
CA ALA A 63 -4.54 -17.05 7.73
C ALA A 63 -5.69 -18.03 7.37
N PRO A 64 -6.05 -18.97 8.27
CA PRO A 64 -7.14 -19.91 8.04
C PRO A 64 -8.52 -19.25 8.22
N VAL A 65 -8.78 -18.16 7.49
CA VAL A 65 -10.00 -17.35 7.54
C VAL A 65 -10.55 -17.22 6.13
N ALA A 66 -11.67 -17.89 5.85
CA ALA A 66 -12.21 -18.02 4.49
C ALA A 66 -12.52 -16.68 3.79
N VAL A 67 -12.95 -15.66 4.55
CA VAL A 67 -13.35 -14.36 4.00
C VAL A 67 -12.21 -13.35 3.96
N PHE A 68 -11.10 -13.61 4.66
CA PHE A 68 -9.96 -12.70 4.73
C PHE A 68 -8.68 -13.51 4.97
N PRO A 69 -8.21 -14.27 3.96
CA PRO A 69 -7.07 -15.17 4.08
C PRO A 69 -5.74 -14.40 4.02
N VAL A 70 -5.57 -13.43 4.93
CA VAL A 70 -4.41 -12.53 4.92
C VAL A 70 -3.13 -13.26 5.31
N SER A 71 -2.05 -13.03 4.58
CA SER A 71 -0.72 -13.54 4.85
C SER A 71 0.19 -12.53 5.56
N TRP A 72 1.36 -12.98 6.03
CA TRP A 72 2.40 -12.07 6.52
C TRP A 72 2.97 -11.20 5.40
N GLN A 73 2.97 -11.70 4.16
CA GLN A 73 3.37 -10.94 3.00
C GLN A 73 2.41 -9.76 2.75
N ASP A 74 1.10 -10.00 2.75
CA ASP A 74 0.10 -8.96 2.46
C ASP A 74 0.12 -7.88 3.54
N THR A 75 0.26 -8.32 4.79
CA THR A 75 0.37 -7.42 5.94
C THR A 75 1.56 -6.48 5.79
N GLY A 76 2.71 -7.01 5.39
CA GLY A 76 3.90 -6.18 5.14
C GLY A 76 3.70 -5.17 4.02
N SER A 77 3.04 -5.55 2.92
CA SER A 77 2.70 -4.61 1.84
C SER A 77 1.83 -3.44 2.34
N GLY A 78 0.80 -3.73 3.14
CA GLY A 78 -0.06 -2.72 3.74
C GLY A 78 0.69 -1.79 4.70
N VAL A 79 1.55 -2.34 5.55
CA VAL A 79 2.37 -1.57 6.51
C VAL A 79 3.36 -0.66 5.79
N PHE A 80 4.06 -1.17 4.78
CA PHE A 80 5.00 -0.38 3.98
C PHE A 80 4.27 0.73 3.20
N ALA A 81 3.14 0.43 2.57
CA ALA A 81 2.33 1.44 1.88
C ALA A 81 1.87 2.55 2.83
N LEU A 82 1.43 2.19 4.04
CA LEU A 82 1.07 3.15 5.09
C LEU A 82 2.27 4.03 5.47
N ALA A 83 3.42 3.42 5.79
CA ALA A 83 4.60 4.14 6.24
C ALA A 83 5.14 5.09 5.17
N VAL A 84 5.29 4.61 3.94
CA VAL A 84 5.76 5.43 2.80
C VAL A 84 4.78 6.55 2.51
N THR A 85 3.46 6.30 2.57
CA THR A 85 2.45 7.35 2.35
C THR A 85 2.46 8.40 3.45
N ALA A 86 2.60 7.99 4.72
CA ALA A 86 2.67 8.90 5.85
C ALA A 86 3.88 9.83 5.73
N LEU A 87 5.05 9.30 5.34
CA LEU A 87 6.26 10.09 5.12
C LEU A 87 6.12 10.99 3.88
N ALA A 88 5.69 10.46 2.74
CA ALA A 88 5.61 11.20 1.48
C ALA A 88 4.60 12.35 1.54
N LEU A 89 3.42 12.12 2.13
CA LEU A 89 2.41 13.16 2.29
C LEU A 89 2.74 14.11 3.45
N GLY A 90 3.19 13.58 4.59
CA GLY A 90 3.49 14.35 5.79
C GLY A 90 4.72 15.25 5.67
N LEU A 91 5.70 14.88 4.85
CA LEU A 91 6.85 15.73 4.52
C LEU A 91 6.66 16.52 3.21
N GLY A 92 5.58 16.24 2.47
CA GLY A 92 5.30 16.85 1.17
C GLY A 92 4.00 17.66 1.17
N PRO A 93 3.00 17.31 0.34
CA PRO A 93 1.84 18.16 0.07
C PRO A 93 0.91 18.39 1.27
N LEU A 94 1.03 17.62 2.36
CA LEU A 94 0.27 17.78 3.59
C LEU A 94 1.12 18.22 4.79
N ALA A 95 2.34 18.72 4.58
CA ALA A 95 3.26 19.06 5.68
C ALA A 95 2.73 20.13 6.67
N ALA A 96 1.87 21.04 6.20
CA ALA A 96 1.26 22.09 7.03
C ALA A 96 -0.15 21.73 7.52
N GLU A 97 -0.64 20.51 7.23
CA GLU A 97 -1.99 20.08 7.58
C GLU A 97 -2.00 19.30 8.91
N PRO A 98 -3.16 19.19 9.59
CA PRO A 98 -3.26 18.40 10.82
C PRO A 98 -2.83 16.95 10.57
N ALA A 99 -2.05 16.37 11.50
CA ALA A 99 -1.53 15.01 11.40
C ALA A 99 -2.63 13.97 11.08
N ARG A 100 -3.83 14.18 11.64
CA ARG A 100 -5.02 13.36 11.37
C ARG A 100 -5.31 13.20 9.88
N ARG A 101 -5.12 14.26 9.08
CA ARG A 101 -5.36 14.22 7.62
C ARG A 101 -4.38 13.26 6.97
N THR A 102 -3.09 13.42 7.21
CA THR A 102 -2.04 12.53 6.71
C THR A 102 -2.26 11.09 7.15
N SER A 103 -2.62 10.86 8.42
CA SER A 103 -2.92 9.51 8.93
C SER A 103 -4.08 8.85 8.19
N VAL A 104 -5.16 9.58 7.88
CA VAL A 104 -6.28 9.02 7.10
C VAL A 104 -5.84 8.62 5.70
N TYR A 105 -5.11 9.48 4.98
CA TYR A 105 -4.62 9.12 3.64
C TYR A 105 -3.65 7.93 3.68
N ALA A 106 -2.77 7.87 4.69
CA ALA A 106 -1.85 6.75 4.86
C ALA A 106 -2.58 5.42 5.17
N LEU A 107 -3.63 5.46 6.00
CA LEU A 107 -4.47 4.30 6.27
C LEU A 107 -5.21 3.82 5.02
N LEU A 108 -5.74 4.75 4.20
CA LEU A 108 -6.41 4.40 2.94
C LEU A 108 -5.44 3.76 1.94
N ALA A 109 -4.21 4.28 1.83
CA ALA A 109 -3.18 3.70 0.97
C ALA A 109 -2.72 2.32 1.45
N GLY A 110 -2.50 2.16 2.76
CA GLY A 110 -2.16 0.87 3.36
C GLY A 110 -3.27 -0.17 3.18
N ALA A 111 -4.53 0.23 3.39
CA ALA A 111 -5.68 -0.63 3.13
C ALA A 111 -5.81 -1.00 1.66
N ALA A 112 -5.56 -0.08 0.73
CA ALA A 112 -5.59 -0.38 -0.69
C ALA A 112 -4.58 -1.47 -1.06
N ALA A 113 -3.31 -1.32 -0.63
CA ALA A 113 -2.27 -2.31 -0.89
C ALA A 113 -2.59 -3.67 -0.26
N LEU A 114 -3.05 -3.69 0.99
CA LEU A 114 -3.44 -4.92 1.69
C LEU A 114 -4.58 -5.66 0.97
N LEU A 115 -5.64 -4.95 0.61
CA LEU A 115 -6.80 -5.56 -0.05
C LEU A 115 -6.46 -6.05 -1.46
N VAL A 116 -5.57 -5.34 -2.16
CA VAL A 116 -5.10 -5.76 -3.49
C VAL A 116 -4.30 -7.05 -3.39
N ASP A 117 -3.39 -7.16 -2.43
CA ASP A 117 -2.60 -8.39 -2.21
C ASP A 117 -3.50 -9.55 -1.77
N VAL A 118 -4.48 -9.34 -0.89
CA VAL A 118 -5.35 -10.43 -0.41
C VAL A 118 -6.31 -10.97 -1.48
N TYR A 119 -6.78 -10.12 -2.41
CA TYR A 119 -7.91 -10.49 -3.28
C TYR A 119 -7.64 -10.45 -4.78
N LEU A 120 -6.57 -9.81 -5.25
CA LEU A 120 -6.45 -9.48 -6.69
C LEU A 120 -5.27 -10.14 -7.41
N TYR A 121 -4.31 -10.78 -6.73
CA TYR A 121 -3.20 -11.52 -7.37
C TYR A 121 -2.40 -12.38 -6.39
#